data_AF-A0A257LKQ3-F1
#
_entry.id   AF-A0A257LKQ3-F1
#
_cell.length_a   1.000
_cell.length_b   1.000
_cell.length_c   1.000
_cell.angle_alpha   90.00
_cell.angle_beta   90.00
_cell.angle_gamma   90.00
#
_symmetry.space_group_name_H-M   'P 1'
#
loop_
_entity.id
_entity.type
_entity.pdbx_description
1 polymer ?
#
loop_
_entity_poly.entity_id
_entity_poly.type
_entity_poly.pdbx_seq_one_letter_code
_entity_poly.pdbx_strand_id
1 'polypeptide(L)'
;MARRRLGALTERGLLVWALALPLLPACAPVVVQALPSLDCPVPAERLAARCAAPVPVADGSNYGQALQAWAVDRKALADCRDREALLISTVQACQAAIAQHNAQLRALEQQGNAGR
;
A
#
# COMPACT_ATOMS: atom_id res chain seq x y z
N MET A 1 73.52 15.80 9.14
CA MET A 1 72.29 15.17 9.67
C MET A 1 71.53 14.59 8.48
N ALA A 2 71.79 13.33 8.13
CA ALA A 2 71.01 12.14 8.49
C ALA A 2 70.03 11.74 7.36
N ARG A 3 70.59 11.07 6.33
CA ARG A 3 69.85 10.21 5.41
C ARG A 3 69.24 9.06 6.23
N ARG A 4 67.92 8.87 6.20
CA ARG A 4 67.28 7.64 6.70
C ARG A 4 66.46 6.98 5.60
N ARG A 5 66.69 5.68 5.50
CA ARG A 5 66.35 4.78 4.40
C ARG A 5 64.87 4.39 4.51
N LEU A 6 64.10 4.58 3.43
CA LEU A 6 62.83 3.89 3.20
C LEU A 6 63.17 2.47 2.75
N GLY A 7 63.23 1.55 3.72
CA GLY A 7 63.49 0.15 3.48
C GLY A 7 62.37 -0.70 4.06
N ALA A 8 61.80 -1.53 3.19
CA ALA A 8 61.14 -2.80 3.49
C ALA A 8 59.84 -2.76 4.32
N LEU A 9 58.70 -2.81 3.64
CA LEU A 9 57.43 -3.39 4.15
C LEU A 9 56.47 -3.65 2.97
N THR A 10 56.92 -4.33 1.92
CA THR A 10 56.17 -4.46 0.64
C THR A 10 55.59 -5.83 0.32
N GLU A 11 55.78 -6.91 1.08
CA GLU A 11 55.48 -8.25 0.50
C GLU A 11 54.58 -9.20 1.30
N ARG A 12 54.17 -8.88 2.54
CA ARG A 12 53.34 -9.82 3.34
C ARG A 12 51.92 -9.34 3.66
N GLY A 13 51.63 -8.05 3.50
CA GLY A 13 50.31 -7.49 3.87
C GLY A 13 49.20 -7.72 2.83
N LEU A 14 49.56 -7.90 1.55
CA LEU A 14 48.59 -7.97 0.45
C LEU A 14 47.91 -9.34 0.32
N LEU A 15 48.56 -10.42 0.74
CA LEU A 15 48.01 -11.78 0.61
C LEU A 15 46.86 -12.06 1.60
N VAL A 16 46.84 -11.42 2.76
CA VAL A 16 45.78 -11.61 3.76
C VAL A 16 44.46 -10.96 3.34
N TRP A 17 44.52 -9.85 2.58
CA TRP A 17 43.33 -9.17 2.08
C TRP A 17 42.66 -9.90 0.90
N ALA A 18 43.41 -10.68 0.12
CA ALA A 18 42.86 -11.42 -1.02
C ALA A 18 42.02 -12.65 -0.61
N LEU A 19 42.30 -13.25 0.55
CA LEU A 19 41.59 -14.43 1.06
C LEU A 19 40.29 -14.10 1.81
N ALA A 20 40.06 -12.83 2.19
CA ALA A 20 38.88 -12.41 2.92
C ALA A 20 37.68 -12.02 2.03
N LEU A 21 37.87 -11.91 0.71
CA LEU A 21 36.84 -11.45 -0.21
C LEU A 21 35.75 -12.46 -0.68
N PRO A 22 35.87 -13.80 -0.54
CA PRO A 22 34.85 -14.68 -1.12
C PRO A 22 33.64 -14.93 -0.21
N LEU A 23 33.60 -14.33 0.99
CA LEU A 23 32.55 -14.57 1.99
C LEU A 23 31.43 -13.53 2.01
N LEU A 24 31.42 -12.57 1.08
CA LEU A 24 30.25 -11.73 0.86
C LEU A 24 29.18 -12.61 0.20
N PRO A 25 28.05 -12.92 0.88
CA PRO A 25 26.96 -13.61 0.21
C PRO A 25 26.58 -12.78 -1.01
N ALA A 26 26.62 -13.40 -2.19
CA ALA A 26 26.14 -12.78 -3.40
C ALA A 26 24.70 -12.33 -3.14
N CYS A 27 24.47 -11.02 -3.10
CA CYS A 27 23.13 -10.45 -3.12
C CYS A 27 22.49 -10.83 -4.46
N ALA A 28 21.94 -12.04 -4.53
CA ALA A 28 21.06 -12.43 -5.60
C ALA A 28 19.90 -11.43 -5.60
N PRO A 29 19.63 -10.73 -6.71
CA PRO A 29 18.50 -9.82 -6.75
C PRO A 29 17.25 -10.67 -6.54
N VAL A 30 16.58 -10.48 -5.41
CA VAL A 30 15.24 -11.01 -5.21
C VAL A 30 14.36 -10.26 -6.20
N VAL A 31 14.05 -10.91 -7.33
CA VAL A 31 13.08 -10.39 -8.30
C VAL A 31 11.72 -10.54 -7.64
N VAL A 32 11.27 -9.48 -6.97
CA VAL A 32 9.89 -9.39 -6.51
C VAL A 32 9.06 -9.26 -7.78
N GLN A 33 8.39 -10.34 -8.20
CA GLN A 33 7.38 -10.24 -9.23
C GLN A 33 6.29 -9.30 -8.71
N ALA A 34 6.17 -8.13 -9.32
CA ALA A 34 5.04 -7.27 -9.09
C ALA A 34 3.80 -8.05 -9.55
N LEU A 35 2.98 -8.50 -8.60
CA LEU A 35 1.67 -9.03 -8.96
C LEU A 35 0.93 -7.93 -9.73
N PRO A 36 0.22 -8.25 -10.83
CA PRO A 36 -0.61 -7.27 -11.49
C PRO A 36 -1.56 -6.67 -10.46
N SER A 37 -1.60 -5.34 -10.37
CA SER A 37 -2.55 -4.65 -9.51
C SER A 37 -3.94 -5.09 -9.92
N LEU A 38 -4.66 -5.77 -9.03
CA LEU A 38 -6.08 -5.97 -9.25
C LEU A 38 -6.74 -4.60 -9.16
N ASP A 39 -7.18 -4.09 -10.31
CA ASP A 39 -8.07 -2.95 -10.36
C ASP A 39 -9.39 -3.36 -9.71
N CYS A 40 -9.58 -2.96 -8.44
CA CYS A 40 -10.89 -2.98 -7.84
C CYS A 40 -11.80 -2.12 -8.75
N PRO A 41 -12.98 -2.61 -9.18
CA PRO A 41 -13.87 -1.90 -10.08
C PRO A 41 -14.62 -0.77 -9.36
N VAL A 42 -13.88 0.11 -8.67
CA VAL A 42 -14.40 1.20 -7.85
C VAL A 42 -13.77 2.49 -8.32
N PRO A 43 -14.59 3.45 -8.81
CA PRO A 43 -14.08 4.77 -9.14
C PRO A 43 -13.46 5.41 -7.89
N ALA A 44 -12.25 5.97 -7.99
CA ALA A 44 -11.59 6.65 -6.89
C ALA A 44 -12.45 7.79 -6.32
N GLU A 45 -13.30 8.38 -7.15
CA GLU A 45 -14.27 9.41 -6.80
C GLU A 45 -15.29 8.92 -5.78
N ARG A 46 -15.70 7.64 -5.85
CA ARG A 46 -16.63 7.04 -4.88
C ARG A 46 -15.95 6.82 -3.52
N LEU A 47 -14.66 6.49 -3.53
CA LEU A 47 -13.86 6.30 -2.31
C LEU A 47 -13.49 7.64 -1.64
N ALA A 48 -13.31 8.69 -2.44
CA ALA A 48 -12.97 10.04 -1.96
C ALA A 48 -14.19 10.82 -1.44
N ALA A 49 -15.41 10.36 -1.74
CA ALA A 49 -16.63 11.03 -1.33
C ALA A 49 -16.78 11.03 0.21
N ARG A 50 -16.77 12.22 0.80
CA ARG A 50 -17.04 12.41 2.24
C ARG A 50 -18.50 12.75 2.50
N CYS A 51 -18.93 12.49 3.72
CA CYS A 51 -20.22 12.98 4.22
C CYS A 51 -20.16 14.50 4.40
N ALA A 52 -21.29 15.17 4.18
CA ALA A 52 -21.38 16.61 4.37
C ALA A 52 -21.17 16.96 5.85
N ALA A 53 -20.53 18.10 6.11
CA ALA A 53 -20.41 18.63 7.46
C ALA A 53 -21.79 19.12 7.96
N PRO A 54 -22.04 19.08 9.28
CA PRO A 54 -23.26 19.63 9.86
C PRO A 54 -23.43 21.11 9.54
N VAL A 55 -24.67 21.54 9.34
CA VAL A 55 -24.99 22.96 9.10
C VAL A 55 -24.83 23.73 10.42
N PRO A 56 -24.01 24.80 10.44
CA PRO A 56 -23.87 25.61 11.64
C PRO A 56 -25.17 26.37 11.93
N VAL A 57 -25.63 26.31 13.17
CA VAL A 57 -26.74 27.11 13.68
C VAL A 57 -26.14 28.31 14.41
N ALA A 58 -26.39 29.51 13.90
CA ALA A 58 -25.85 30.74 14.48
C ALA A 58 -26.52 31.09 15.83
N ASP A 59 -25.78 31.74 16.71
CA ASP A 59 -26.33 32.30 17.95
C ASP A 59 -27.37 33.37 17.64
N GLY A 60 -28.51 33.31 18.33
CA GLY A 60 -29.67 34.17 18.06
C GLY A 60 -30.56 33.72 16.91
N SER A 61 -30.29 32.55 16.32
CA SER A 61 -31.18 31.92 15.35
C SER A 61 -32.56 31.65 15.95
N ASN A 62 -33.61 31.87 15.14
CA ASN A 62 -34.98 31.56 15.56
C ASN A 62 -35.31 30.08 15.36
N TYR A 63 -36.39 29.61 15.99
CA TYR A 63 -36.81 28.22 15.93
C TYR A 63 -36.98 27.69 14.49
N GLY A 64 -37.52 28.51 13.59
CA GLY A 64 -37.70 28.13 12.18
C GLY A 64 -36.38 27.87 11.46
N GLN A 65 -35.36 28.69 11.72
CA GLN A 65 -34.02 28.53 11.17
C GLN A 65 -33.34 27.25 11.71
N ALA A 66 -33.49 26.98 13.02
CA ALA A 66 -32.99 25.74 13.61
C ALA A 66 -33.66 24.49 13.02
N LEU A 67 -34.97 24.55 12.76
CA LEU A 67 -35.71 23.43 12.16
C LEU A 67 -35.27 23.16 10.72
N GLN A 68 -34.97 24.20 9.95
CA GLN A 68 -34.43 24.06 8.59
C GLN A 68 -33.04 23.43 8.61
N ALA A 69 -32.14 23.89 9.48
CA ALA A 69 -30.81 23.30 9.64
C ALA A 69 -30.91 21.81 10.01
N TRP A 70 -31.79 21.47 10.96
CA TRP A 70 -32.06 20.08 11.34
C TRP A 70 -32.56 19.22 10.16
N ALA A 71 -33.47 19.74 9.34
CA ALA A 71 -34.00 19.00 8.20
C ALA A 71 -32.92 18.72 7.15
N VAL A 72 -32.04 19.70 6.91
CA VAL A 72 -30.88 19.55 6.01
C VAL A 72 -29.91 18.51 6.55
N ASP A 73 -29.55 18.59 7.83
CA ASP A 73 -28.62 17.63 8.46
C ASP A 73 -29.17 16.21 8.46
N ARG A 74 -30.47 16.02 8.74
CA ARG A 74 -31.09 14.69 8.66
C ARG A 74 -31.01 14.08 7.27
N LYS A 75 -31.24 14.90 6.24
CA LYS A 75 -31.08 14.45 4.86
C LYS A 75 -29.62 14.10 4.56
N ALA A 76 -28.68 14.95 4.97
CA ALA A 76 -27.25 14.71 4.76
C ALA A 76 -26.78 13.41 5.45
N LEU A 77 -27.28 13.11 6.65
CA LEU A 77 -26.98 11.87 7.37
C LEU A 77 -27.57 10.63 6.67
N ALA A 78 -28.81 10.72 6.17
CA ALA A 78 -29.41 9.63 5.41
C ALA A 78 -28.60 9.34 4.13
N ASP A 79 -28.26 10.38 3.38
CA ASP A 79 -27.46 10.26 2.17
C ASP A 79 -26.04 9.72 2.48
N CYS A 80 -25.46 10.07 3.64
CA CYS A 80 -24.18 9.54 4.12
C CYS A 80 -24.24 8.04 4.42
N ARG A 81 -25.27 7.59 5.13
CA ARG A 81 -25.47 6.16 5.46
C ARG A 81 -25.60 5.30 4.20
N ASP A 82 -26.35 5.78 3.21
CA ASP A 82 -26.55 5.04 1.97
C ASP A 82 -25.24 4.92 1.17
N ARG A 83 -24.37 5.95 1.23
CA ARG A 83 -23.00 5.88 0.67
C ARG A 83 -22.10 4.91 1.42
N GLU A 84 -22.18 4.87 2.75
CA GLU A 84 -21.41 3.91 3.55
C GLU A 84 -21.77 2.46 3.20
N ALA A 85 -23.07 2.16 3.09
CA ALA A 85 -23.54 0.85 2.65
C ALA A 85 -22.99 0.47 1.26
N LEU A 86 -22.99 1.44 0.33
CA LEU A 86 -22.41 1.26 -1.00
C LEU A 86 -20.90 0.96 -0.90
N LEU A 87 -20.13 1.73 -0.13
CA LEU A 87 -18.70 1.51 0.07
C LEU A 87 -18.40 0.12 0.61
N ILE A 88 -19.11 -0.32 1.65
CA ILE A 88 -18.96 -1.65 2.25
C ILE A 88 -19.20 -2.74 1.20
N SER A 89 -20.31 -2.66 0.46
CA SER A 89 -20.64 -3.64 -0.59
C SER A 89 -19.56 -3.70 -1.68
N THR A 90 -18.96 -2.56 -1.98
CA THR A 90 -17.95 -2.46 -3.03
C THR A 90 -16.59 -3.04 -2.57
N VAL A 91 -16.20 -2.80 -1.31
CA VAL A 91 -15.02 -3.42 -0.71
C VAL A 91 -15.16 -4.94 -0.68
N GLN A 92 -16.33 -5.46 -0.30
CA GLN A 92 -16.62 -6.89 -0.32
C GLN A 92 -16.50 -7.48 -1.73
N ALA A 93 -17.04 -6.78 -2.74
CA ALA A 93 -16.91 -7.20 -4.12
C ALA A 93 -15.44 -7.26 -4.59
N CYS A 94 -14.62 -6.28 -4.21
CA CYS A 94 -13.19 -6.34 -4.56
C CYS A 94 -12.47 -7.49 -3.86
N GLN A 95 -12.73 -7.73 -2.57
CA GLN A 95 -12.14 -8.87 -1.85
C GLN A 95 -12.50 -10.21 -2.51
N ALA A 96 -13.75 -10.37 -2.95
CA ALA A 96 -14.18 -11.57 -3.67
C ALA A 96 -13.43 -11.74 -5.00
N ALA A 97 -13.25 -10.66 -5.77
CA ALA A 97 -12.50 -10.69 -7.02
C ALA A 97 -11.03 -11.07 -6.82
N ILE A 98 -10.38 -10.52 -5.78
CA ILE A 98 -9.01 -10.88 -5.38
C ILE A 98 -8.91 -12.36 -5.01
N ALA A 99 -9.84 -12.86 -4.19
CA ALA A 99 -9.86 -14.26 -3.79
C ALA A 99 -10.01 -15.20 -5.00
N GLN A 100 -10.89 -14.84 -5.94
CA GLN A 100 -11.09 -15.61 -7.17
C GLN A 100 -9.83 -15.62 -8.05
N HIS A 101 -9.18 -14.47 -8.25
CA HIS A 101 -7.95 -14.37 -9.02
C HIS A 101 -6.82 -15.20 -8.38
N ASN A 102 -6.65 -15.11 -7.06
CA ASN A 102 -5.65 -15.89 -6.32
C ASN A 102 -5.94 -17.41 -6.37
N ALA A 103 -7.21 -17.81 -6.46
CA ALA A 103 -7.57 -19.21 -6.67
C ALA A 103 -7.17 -19.69 -8.07
N GLN A 104 -7.39 -18.87 -9.10
CA GLN A 104 -6.97 -19.17 -10.48
C GLN A 104 -5.45 -19.28 -10.60
N LEU A 105 -4.69 -18.37 -9.99
CA LEU A 105 -3.22 -18.44 -9.99
C LEU A 105 -2.72 -19.73 -9.36
N ARG A 106 -3.26 -20.12 -8.19
CA ARG A 106 -2.89 -21.39 -7.54
C ARG A 106 -3.23 -22.62 -8.39
N ALA A 107 -4.35 -22.61 -9.11
CA ALA A 107 -4.71 -23.70 -10.01
C ALA A 107 -3.70 -23.83 -11.17
N LEU A 108 -3.23 -22.71 -11.74
CA LEU A 108 -2.22 -22.69 -12.78
C LEU A 108 -0.85 -23.19 -12.29
N GLU A 109 -0.43 -22.78 -11.08
CA GLU A 109 0.81 -23.25 -10.45
C GLU A 109 0.80 -24.78 -10.23
N GLN A 110 -0.34 -25.33 -9.79
CA GLN A 110 -0.50 -26.77 -9.61
C GLN A 110 -0.45 -27.55 -10.93
N GLN A 111 -1.05 -27.01 -12.01
CA GLN A 111 -0.97 -27.60 -13.34
C GLN A 111 0.46 -27.54 -13.92
N GLY A 112 1.17 -26.43 -13.71
CA GLY A 112 2.55 -26.26 -14.17
C GLY A 112 3.55 -27.17 -13.44
N ASN A 113 3.31 -27.48 -12.16
CA ASN A 113 4.15 -28.40 -11.38
C ASN A 113 3.83 -29.88 -11.62
N ALA A 114 2.63 -30.23 -12.11
CA ALA A 114 2.27 -31.60 -12.48
C ALA A 114 2.81 -32.04 -13.85
N GLY A 115 3.26 -31.09 -14.67
CA GLY A 115 3.83 -31.33 -16.01
C GLY A 115 5.36 -31.33 -16.09
N ARG A 116 6.07 -31.23 -14.96
CA ARG A 116 7.52 -31.38 -14.83
C ARG A 116 7.85 -32.65 -14.06
#